data_AF-A0A350CVU7-F1
#
_entry.id   AF-A0A350CVU7-F1
#
_cell.length_a   1.000
_cell.length_b   1.000
_cell.length_c   1.000
_cell.angle_alpha   90.00
_cell.angle_beta   90.00
_cell.angle_gamma   90.00
#
_symmetry.space_group_name_H-M   'P 1'
#
loop_
_entity.id
_entity.type
_entity.pdbx_description
1 polymer ?
#
loop_
_entity_poly.entity_id
_entity_poly.type
_entity_poly.pdbx_seq_one_letter_code
_entity_poly.pdbx_strand_id
1 'polypeptide(L)' 'SLFIDEGFGSLDSATLGVAMDALDALQSMGRKVGVISHVHEMTERIAAKIQVRPNGGGSSAISVGA' A
#
# COMPACT_ATOMS: atom_id res chain seq x y z
N SER A 1 11.11 1.48 11.23
CA SER A 1 9.95 1.66 10.33
C SER A 1 10.45 1.58 8.91
N LEU A 2 9.67 1.01 7.99
CA LEU A 2 10.00 0.85 6.57
C LEU A 2 8.90 1.53 5.75
N PHE A 3 9.28 2.31 4.74
CA PHE A 3 8.38 2.87 3.75
C PHE A 3 8.83 2.43 2.37
N ILE A 4 7.89 1.92 1.58
CA ILE A 4 8.14 1.46 0.21
C ILE A 4 7.26 2.30 -0.71
N ASP A 5 7.86 2.80 -1.78
CA ASP A 5 7.21 3.65 -2.75
C ASP A 5 7.18 2.98 -4.12
N GLU A 6 6.00 2.96 -4.73
CA GLU A 6 5.65 2.43 -6.06
C GLU A 6 6.36 1.12 -6.48
N GLY A 7 6.26 0.72 -7.76
CA GLY A 7 6.93 -0.48 -8.29
C GLY A 7 6.17 -1.81 -8.18
N PHE A 8 5.09 -1.90 -7.39
CA PHE A 8 4.26 -3.10 -7.34
C PHE A 8 3.43 -3.32 -8.60
N GLY A 9 3.13 -2.27 -9.36
CA GLY A 9 2.34 -2.33 -10.60
C GLY A 9 3.05 -3.02 -11.77
N SER A 10 4.37 -3.22 -11.69
CA SER A 10 5.13 -3.98 -12.70
C SER A 10 5.24 -5.47 -12.38
N LEU A 11 4.75 -5.91 -11.22
CA LEU A 11 4.76 -7.31 -10.82
C LEU A 11 3.55 -8.02 -11.43
N ASP A 12 3.76 -9.27 -11.86
CA ASP A 12 2.64 -10.18 -12.09
C ASP A 12 1.95 -10.52 -10.75
N SER A 13 0.74 -11.06 -10.82
CA SER A 13 -0.08 -11.36 -9.64
C SER A 13 0.59 -12.35 -8.66
N ALA A 14 1.35 -13.33 -9.16
CA ALA A 14 2.02 -14.30 -8.29
C ALA A 14 3.17 -13.64 -7.54
N THR A 15 3.98 -12.84 -8.23
CA THR A 15 5.08 -12.08 -7.62
C THR A 15 4.56 -11.02 -6.64
N LEU A 16 3.44 -10.36 -6.96
CA LEU A 16 2.78 -9.43 -6.06
C LEU A 16 2.34 -10.12 -4.76
N GLY A 17 1.77 -11.32 -4.86
CA GLY A 17 1.40 -12.14 -3.70
C GLY A 17 2.59 -12.42 -2.77
N VAL A 18 3.72 -12.86 -3.33
CA VAL A 18 4.96 -13.09 -2.55
C VAL A 18 5.44 -11.81 -1.87
N ALA A 19 5.36 -10.67 -2.55
CA ALA A 19 5.73 -9.39 -1.97
C ALA A 19 4.81 -9.00 -0.80
N MET A 20 3.50 -9.25 -0.93
CA MET A 20 2.54 -9.01 0.16
C MET A 20 2.82 -9.89 1.37
N ASP A 21 3.07 -11.18 1.17
CA ASP A 21 3.39 -12.12 2.25
C ASP A 21 4.67 -11.69 3.02
N ALA A 22 5.67 -11.17 2.29
CA ALA A 22 6.86 -10.62 2.91
C ALA A 22 6.54 -9.37 3.77
N LEU A 23 5.67 -8.48 3.32
CA LEU A 23 5.26 -7.29 4.10
C LEU A 23 4.53 -7.68 5.38
N ASP A 24 3.63 -8.67 5.30
CA ASP A 24 2.90 -9.21 6.45
C ASP A 24 3.85 -9.84 7.48
N ALA A 25 4.86 -10.59 7.02
CA ALA A 25 5.90 -11.13 7.89
C ALA A 25 6.71 -10.04 8.60
N LEU A 26 6.98 -8.92 7.93
CA LEU A 26 7.68 -7.79 8.54
C LEU A 26 6.82 -7.09 9.60
N GLN A 27 5.51 -6.98 9.36
CA GLN A 27 4.56 -6.44 10.33
C GLN A 27 4.47 -7.34 11.58
N SER A 28 4.41 -8.66 11.41
CA SER A 28 4.29 -9.61 12.53
C SER A 28 5.51 -9.59 13.46
N MET A 29 6.68 -9.23 12.94
CA MET A 29 7.89 -8.97 13.74
C MET A 29 7.86 -7.62 14.50
N GLY A 30 6.73 -6.92 14.51
CA GLY A 30 6.56 -5.64 15.18
C GLY A 30 7.13 -4.44 14.41
N ARG A 31 7.51 -4.61 13.14
CA ARG A 31 7.96 -3.48 12.33
C ARG A 31 6.78 -2.76 11.71
N LYS A 32 6.72 -1.44 11.89
CA LYS A 32 5.82 -0.59 11.11
C LYS A 32 6.27 -0.52 9.65
N VAL A 33 5.41 -0.96 8.74
CA VAL A 33 5.59 -0.93 7.29
C VAL A 33 4.50 -0.04 6.68
N GLY A 34 4.89 0.92 5.85
CA GLY A 34 3.98 1.74 5.05
C GLY A 34 4.28 1.54 3.58
N VAL A 35 3.23 1.46 2.75
CA VAL A 35 3.38 1.26 1.31
C VAL A 35 2.55 2.30 0.56
N ILE A 36 3.16 2.88 -0.48
CA ILE A 36 2.49 3.76 -1.44
C ILE A 36 2.29 2.95 -2.72
N SER A 37 1.04 2.75 -3.11
CA SER A 37 0.71 1.97 -4.30
C SER A 37 -0.62 2.42 -4.89
N HIS A 38 -0.72 2.39 -6.22
CA HIS A 38 -1.98 2.54 -6.95
C HIS A 38 -2.61 1.17 -7.30
N VAL A 39 -1.97 0.05 -6.91
CA VAL A 39 -2.41 -1.31 -7.23
C VAL A 39 -3.62 -1.68 -6.37
N HIS A 40 -4.73 -2.01 -7.02
CA HIS A 40 -6.00 -2.30 -6.35
C HIS A 40 -5.91 -3.53 -5.42
N GLU A 41 -5.27 -4.60 -5.88
CA GLU A 41 -5.10 -5.86 -5.12
C GLU A 41 -4.41 -5.64 -3.77
N MET A 42 -3.46 -4.70 -3.70
CA MET A 42 -2.81 -4.32 -2.44
C MET A 42 -3.76 -3.58 -1.50
N THR A 43 -4.64 -2.75 -2.05
CA THR A 43 -5.61 -1.96 -1.29
C THR A 43 -6.68 -2.83 -0.62
N GLU A 44 -6.99 -3.99 -1.20
CA GLU A 44 -7.94 -4.95 -0.62
C GLU A 44 -7.32 -5.74 0.55
N ARG A 45 -6.01 -6.00 0.48
CA ARG A 45 -5.29 -6.82 1.47
C ARG A 45 -4.89 -6.03 2.72
N ILE A 46 -4.60 -4.74 2.57
CA ILE A 46 -4.22 -3.84 3.67
C ILE A 46 -5.47 -3.08 4.17
N ALA A 47 -5.97 -3.45 5.36
CA ALA A 47 -7.17 -2.84 5.94
C ALA A 47 -6.97 -1.34 6.25
N ALA A 48 -5.93 -1.01 7.04
CA ALA A 48 -5.63 0.36 7.42
C ALA A 48 -5.01 1.12 6.25
N LYS A 49 -5.75 2.10 5.70
CA LYS A 49 -5.33 2.83 4.51
C LYS A 49 -5.54 4.33 4.63
N ILE A 50 -4.62 5.09 4.05
CA ILE A 50 -4.77 6.52 3.82
C ILE A 50 -5.13 6.69 2.35
N GLN A 51 -6.37 7.07 2.08
CA GLN A 51 -6.82 7.33 0.72
C GLN A 51 -6.56 8.78 0.35
N VAL A 52 -5.79 8.97 -0.72
CA VAL A 52 -5.56 10.27 -1.33
C VAL A 52 -6.46 10.39 -2.55
N ARG A 53 -7.32 11.40 -2.61
CA ARG A 53 -8.16 11.68 -3.77
C ARG A 53 -7.83 13.06 -4.36
N PRO A 54 -7.58 13.16 -5.67
CA PRO A 54 -7.39 14.46 -6.31
C PRO A 54 -8.70 15.24 -6.32
N ASN A 55 -8.66 16.51 -5.90
CA ASN A 55 -9.81 17.42 -5.87
C ASN A 55 -9.85 18.38 -7.08
N GLY A 56 -8.88 18.28 -7.98
CA GLY A 56 -8.65 19.27 -9.02
C GLY A 56 -7.92 20.50 -8.51
N GLY A 57 -7.54 21.41 -9.43
CA GLY A 57 -6.85 22.65 -9.10
C GLY A 57 -5.46 22.47 -8.44
N GLY A 58 -4.82 21.31 -8.65
CA GLY A 58 -3.53 20.98 -8.02
C GLY A 58 -3.62 20.58 -6.54
N SER A 59 -4.83 20.33 -6.03
CA SER A 59 -5.05 19.92 -4.64
C SER A 59 -5.58 18.49 -4.52
N SER A 60 -5.38 17.89 -3.35
CA SER A 60 -5.87 16.56 -3.00
C SER A 60 -6.49 16.56 -1.60
N ALA A 61 -7.50 15.73 -1.39
CA ALA A 61 -8.04 15.40 -0.08
C ALA A 61 -7.46 14.07 0.42
N ILE A 62 -7.35 13.96 1.75
CA ILE A 62 -6.93 12.75 2.43
C ILE A 62 -8.08 12.25 3.31
N SER A 63 -8.30 10.94 3.33
CA SER A 63 -9.20 10.27 4.27
C SER A 63 -8.54 9.01 4.82
N VAL A 64 -8.83 8.67 6.07
CA VAL A 64 -8.35 7.43 6.69
C VAL A 64 -9.46 6.39 6.58
N GLY A 65 -9.20 5.36 5.79
CA GLY A 65 -10.05 4.16 5.73
C GLY A 65 -9.65 3.22 6.86
N ALA A 66 -10.64 2.83 7.67
CA ALA A 66 -10.52 1.75 8.64
C ALA A 66 -10.56 0.39 7.93
#